data_AF-A0A7X0D8Q7-F1
#
_entry.id   AF-A0A7X0D8Q7-F1
#
_cell.length_a   1.000
_cell.length_b   1.000
_cell.length_c   1.000
_cell.angle_alpha   90.00
_cell.angle_beta   90.00
_cell.angle_gamma   90.00
#
_symmetry.space_group_name_H-M   'P 1'
#
loop_
_entity.id
_entity.type
_entity.pdbx_description
1 polymer ?
#
loop_
_entity_poly.entity_id
_entity_poly.type
_entity_poly.pdbx_seq_one_letter_code
_entity_poly.pdbx_strand_id
1 'polypeptide(L)' 'MLRVDDFALRKGRRYATVLTDAVTNARIDVPPDRSADTLRQWLLDHPGVQTVLRDGSAPPNGMPRA' A
#
# COMPACT_ATOMS: atom_id res chain seq x y z
N MET A 1 -8.60 -6.23 8.44
CA MET A 1 -8.56 -6.03 6.97
C MET A 1 -7.42 -5.08 6.69
N LEU A 2 -6.48 -5.37 5.79
CA LEU A 2 -5.29 -4.54 5.58
C LEU A 2 -5.54 -3.52 4.46
N ARG A 3 -5.23 -2.26 4.71
CA ARG A 3 -5.14 -1.21 3.69
C ARG A 3 -3.68 -0.89 3.43
N VAL A 4 -3.33 -0.81 2.15
CA VAL A 4 -2.01 -0.44 1.65
C VAL A 4 -2.15 0.89 0.93
N ASP A 5 -1.62 1.95 1.54
CA ASP A 5 -1.63 3.30 1.00
C ASP A 5 -0.20 3.76 0.67
N ASP A 6 -0.09 4.69 -0.28
CA ASP A 6 1.21 5.26 -0.68
C ASP A 6 1.28 6.72 -0.22
N PHE A 7 2.17 7.00 0.75
CA PHE A 7 2.30 8.28 1.41
C PHE A 7 3.55 9.04 0.96
N ALA A 8 3.40 10.29 0.55
CA ALA A 8 4.52 11.14 0.17
C ALA A 8 5.23 11.71 1.42
N LEU A 9 6.34 11.09 1.85
CA LEU A 9 7.22 11.63 2.91
C LEU A 9 7.86 12.97 2.52
N ARG A 10 8.15 13.14 1.23
CA ARG A 10 8.59 14.43 0.66
C ARG A 10 7.85 14.61 -0.66
N LYS A 11 7.04 15.67 -0.74
CA LYS A 11 6.20 15.99 -1.90
C LYS A 11 6.98 15.79 -3.22
N GLY A 12 6.55 14.82 -4.01
CA GLY A 12 7.09 14.49 -5.33
C GLY A 12 8.50 13.88 -5.37
N ARG A 13 9.07 13.43 -4.24
CA ARG A 13 10.43 12.87 -4.21
C ARG A 13 10.56 11.54 -3.49
N ARG A 14 9.85 11.36 -2.38
CA ARG A 14 9.95 10.14 -1.58
C ARG A 14 8.57 9.71 -1.14
N TYR A 15 8.26 8.47 -1.49
CA TYR A 15 7.02 7.78 -1.21
C TYR A 15 7.32 6.64 -0.25
N ALA A 16 6.40 6.38 0.67
CA ALA A 16 6.45 5.26 1.60
C ALA A 16 5.12 4.53 1.56
N THR A 17 5.17 3.21 1.59
CA THR A 17 3.96 2.41 1.72
C THR A 17 3.56 2.36 3.19
N VAL A 18 2.30 2.66 3.50
CA VAL A 18 1.75 2.58 4.86
C VAL A 18 0.73 1.46 4.90
N LEU A 19 0.87 0.60 5.90
CA LEU A 19 -0.02 -0.50 6.19
C LEU A 19 -0.91 -0.11 7.35
N THR A 20 -2.22 -0.12 7.12
CA THR A 20 -3.23 0.36 8.07
C THR A 20 -4.32 -0.67 8.23
N ASP A 21 -4.83 -0.90 9.43
CA ASP A 21 -6.02 -1.73 9.61
C ASP A 21 -7.24 -0.95 9.13
N ALA A 22 -7.95 -1.48 8.13
CA ALA A 22 -9.07 -0.81 7.50
C ALA A 22 -10.32 -0.71 8.39
N VAL A 23 -10.38 -1.44 9.51
CA VAL A 23 -11.53 -1.42 10.44
C VAL A 23 -11.30 -0.35 11.51
N THR A 24 -10.12 -0.35 12.11
CA THR A 24 -9.75 0.52 13.23
C THR A 24 -9.02 1.80 12.80
N ASN A 25 -8.60 1.89 11.53
CA ASN A 25 -7.70 2.93 11.00
C ASN A 25 -6.38 3.04 11.77
N ALA A 26 -5.99 2.00 12.51
CA ALA A 26 -4.72 1.97 13.22
C ALA A 26 -3.58 1.67 12.25
N ARG A 27 -2.48 2.41 12.35
CA ARG A 27 -1.24 2.08 11.64
C ARG A 27 -0.71 0.74 12.14
N ILE A 28 -0.53 -0.19 11.21
CA ILE A 28 0.07 -1.49 11.48
C ILE A 28 1.59 -1.38 11.30
N ASP A 29 2.04 -0.94 10.12
CA ASP A 29 3.48 -0.86 9.82
C ASP A 29 3.78 0.05 8.61
N VAL A 30 5.06 0.32 8.37
CA VAL A 30 5.56 1.05 7.18
C VAL A 30 6.78 0.31 6.63
N PRO A 31 6.61 -0.47 5.55
CA PRO A 31 7.72 -1.14 4.89
C PRO A 31 8.85 -0.16 4.49
N PRO A 32 10.12 -0.61 4.52
CA PRO A 32 11.28 0.24 4.24
C PRO A 32 11.30 0.79 2.80
N ASP A 33 10.64 0.11 1.87
CA ASP A 33 10.51 0.48 0.47
C ASP A 33 9.17 0.03 -0.11
N ARG A 34 8.87 0.46 -1.34
CA ARG A 34 7.60 0.22 -2.03
C ARG A 34 7.60 -1.02 -2.94
N SER A 35 8.64 -1.85 -2.88
CA SER A 35 8.77 -3.04 -3.72
C SER A 35 7.66 -4.04 -3.40
N ALA A 36 7.19 -4.71 -4.45
CA ALA A 36 6.27 -5.83 -4.29
C ALA A 36 6.90 -6.96 -3.47
N ASP A 37 8.21 -7.16 -3.55
CA ASP A 37 8.94 -8.18 -2.79
C ASP A 37 8.92 -7.87 -1.28
N THR A 38 9.17 -6.62 -0.91
CA THR A 38 9.14 -6.17 0.49
C THR A 38 7.74 -6.31 1.09
N LEU A 39 6.70 -5.92 0.33
CA LEU A 39 5.31 -6.13 0.76
C LEU A 39 4.96 -7.62 0.86
N ARG A 40 5.44 -8.44 -0.07
CA ARG A 40 5.20 -9.89 -0.07
C ARG A 40 5.83 -10.55 1.16
N GLN A 41 7.08 -10.22 1.50
CA GLN A 41 7.74 -10.73 2.71
C GLN A 41 6.92 -10.35 3.95
N TRP A 42 6.51 -9.08 4.04
CA TRP A 42 5.69 -8.62 5.16
C TRP A 42 4.37 -9.39 5.29
N LEU A 43 3.69 -9.67 4.16
CA LEU A 43 2.45 -10.47 4.17
C LEU A 43 2.67 -11.92 4.58
N LEU A 44 3.82 -12.51 4.25
CA LEU A 44 4.17 -13.87 4.67
C LEU A 44 4.41 -13.94 6.19
N ASP A 45 5.04 -12.90 6.76
CA ASP A 45 5.22 -12.78 8.21
C ASP A 45 3.92 -12.47 8.97
N HIS A 46 2.88 -11.99 8.26
CA HIS A 46 1.59 -11.60 8.85
C HIS A 46 0.41 -12.40 8.27
N PRO A 47 0.31 -13.72 8.55
CA PRO A 47 -0.75 -14.58 8.01
C PRO A 47 -2.16 -14.24 8.55
N GLY A 48 -2.27 -13.39 9.58
CA GLY A 48 -3.55 -12.88 10.08
C GLY A 48 -4.27 -11.92 9.13
N VAL A 49 -3.61 -11.46 8.07
CA VAL A 49 -4.21 -10.59 7.06
C VAL A 49 -4.99 -11.42 6.04
N GLN A 50 -6.33 -11.39 6.15
CA GLN A 50 -7.21 -12.14 5.25
C GLN A 50 -7.57 -11.40 3.95
N THR A 51 -7.56 -10.07 3.98
CA THR A 51 -7.98 -9.22 2.85
C THR A 51 -7.07 -8.01 2.78
N VAL A 52 -6.52 -7.74 1.58
CA VAL A 52 -5.66 -6.58 1.30
C VAL A 52 -6.38 -5.65 0.33
N LEU A 53 -6.58 -4.40 0.73
CA LEU A 53 -7.07 -3.31 -0.09
C LEU A 53 -5.87 -2.45 -0.50
N ARG A 54 -5.59 -2.36 -1.80
CA ARG A 54 -4.51 -1.52 -2.34
C ARG A 54 -5.10 -0.29 -3.00
N ASP A 55 -4.75 0.89 -2.51
CA ASP A 55 -5.05 2.13 -3.23
C ASP A 55 -3.98 2.30 -4.34
N GLY A 56 -4.42 2.12 -5.59
CA GLY A 56 -3.60 2.37 -6.76
C GLY A 56 -4.02 3.71 -7.36
N SER A 57 -3.05 4.59 -7.62
CA SER A 57 -3.29 5.76 -8.45
C SER A 57 -3.92 5.31 -9.78
N ALA A 58 -5.12 5.81 -10.07
CA ALA A 58 -5.80 5.52 -11.34
C ALA A 58 -4.83 5.80 -12.52
N PRO A 59 -4.88 5.00 -13.60
CA PRO A 59 -4.11 5.33 -14.80
C PRO A 59 -4.39 6.77 -15.20
N PRO A 60 -3.38 7.54 -15.66
CA PRO A 60 -3.62 8.90 -16.11
C PRO A 60 -4.74 8.87 -17.16
N ASN A 61 -5.78 9.69 -16.94
CA ASN A 61 -6.87 9.87 -17.90
C ASN A 61 -6.26 10.08 -19.30
N GLY A 62 -6.46 9.10 -20.19
CA GLY A 62 -5.81 9.12 -21.50
C GLY A 62 -5.77 7.79 -22.27
N MET A 63 -6.20 6.66 -21.71
CA MET A 63 -6.39 5.45 -22.51
C MET A 63 -7.72 5.52 -23.28
N PRO A 64 -7.73 5.56 -24.62
CA PRO A 64 -8.97 5.47 -25.38
C PRO A 64 -9.56 4.07 -25.19
N ARG A 65 -10.87 4.02 -24.92
CA ARG A 65 -11.63 2.76 -24.88
C ARG A 65 -11.67 2.22 -26.31
N ALA A 66 -11.11 1.03 -26.51
CA ALA A 66 -11.41 0.18 -27.64
C ALA A 66 -12.84 -0.36 -27.53
#